data_AF-A0A0S6X574-F1
#
_entry.id   AF-A0A0S6X574-F1
#
_cell.length_a   1.000
_cell.length_b   1.000
_cell.length_c   1.000
_cell.angle_alpha   90.00
_cell.angle_beta   90.00
_cell.angle_gamma   90.00
#
_symmetry.space_group_name_H-M   'P 1'
#
loop_
_entity.id
_entity.type
_entity.pdbx_description
1 polymer ?
#
loop_
_entity_poly.entity_id
_entity_poly.type
_entity_poly.pdbx_seq_one_letter_code
_entity_poly.pdbx_strand_id
1 'polypeptide(L)'
;MENRSEYWNPHTLLYRFLAEARRLWELEATVPCITTIQAGVVFSVVHNLCGLDEIGQAYRINSIALAHQLRLFEPIYDTNDRTRSGKIYTAWMLFCWEALVAFSFMQPPLLEDPLPMLPPSPVKDPGWYGEVWLKYPSSPTLLPLHFAHVFESRARFRIIMNRFCTAAYTDPGGVGVPLEEAYALHTELAKWYQDLPEPLHPRNIVLPAHLQLHMYYHHLHLTIFEPLLNTHTTIEPSPQKIVAESYRRLQTLFRLYYLRHGYEAMDLFIVIPLMFTGVKCLDAIDDNAPPAELETLRATLVLVASGLYTQRKNHYLAEALYRVVRARMRPQEAELLKMAADLDDEKGVQQQQLKHKVRSHWPVSVIKRKEDLDSQILANLVKSLHVHA
;
A
#
# COMPACT_ATOMS: atom_id res chain seq x y z
N MET A 1 6.91 17.15 15.43
CA MET A 1 8.36 16.87 15.59
C MET A 1 9.04 17.30 14.31
N GLU A 2 9.93 18.27 14.40
CA GLU A 2 10.73 18.72 13.26
C GLU A 2 11.68 17.59 12.80
N ASN A 3 11.98 17.53 11.50
CA ASN A 3 12.96 16.62 10.89
C ASN A 3 12.66 15.10 10.95
N ARG A 4 11.41 14.69 11.26
CA ARG A 4 11.05 13.27 11.34
C ARG A 4 11.30 12.49 10.03
N SER A 5 11.11 13.11 8.88
CA SER A 5 11.34 12.48 7.57
C SER A 5 12.82 12.43 7.16
N GLU A 6 13.71 13.08 7.90
CA GLU A 6 15.15 13.11 7.62
C GLU A 6 15.85 11.83 8.13
N TYR A 7 15.62 10.71 7.45
CA TYR A 7 16.17 9.41 7.83
C TYR A 7 17.70 9.36 7.87
N TRP A 8 18.38 10.35 7.28
CA TRP A 8 19.83 10.51 7.23
C TRP A 8 20.39 11.37 8.35
N ASN A 9 19.54 12.07 9.11
CA ASN A 9 20.00 13.06 10.09
C ASN A 9 20.41 12.38 11.41
N PRO A 10 21.72 12.36 11.76
CA PRO A 10 22.24 11.64 12.92
C PRO A 10 21.83 12.25 14.26
N HIS A 11 21.27 13.46 14.26
CA HIS A 11 20.76 14.12 15.46
C HIS A 11 19.32 13.70 15.79
N THR A 12 18.61 13.04 14.87
CA THR A 12 17.26 12.54 15.14
C THR A 12 17.31 11.27 15.99
N LEU A 13 16.32 11.11 16.87
CA LEU A 13 16.15 9.87 17.64
C LEU A 13 15.91 8.68 16.72
N LEU A 14 15.14 8.88 15.64
CA LEU A 14 14.84 7.85 14.65
C LEU A 14 16.14 7.27 14.05
N TYR A 15 17.05 8.13 13.57
CA TYR A 15 18.33 7.69 13.02
C TYR A 15 19.12 6.87 14.03
N ARG A 16 19.30 7.40 15.25
CA ARG A 16 20.13 6.76 16.27
C ARG A 16 19.58 5.39 16.67
N PHE A 17 18.26 5.28 16.82
CA PHE A 17 17.60 4.00 17.10
C PHE A 17 17.77 3.01 15.95
N LEU A 18 17.53 3.45 14.70
CA LEU A 18 17.66 2.58 13.53
C LEU A 18 19.09 2.12 13.30
N ALA A 19 20.08 2.99 13.54
CA ALA A 19 21.49 2.66 13.40
C ALA A 19 21.89 1.54 14.39
N GLU A 20 21.51 1.66 15.65
CA GLU A 20 21.82 0.64 16.65
C GLU A 20 21.00 -0.63 16.45
N ALA A 21 19.71 -0.52 16.15
CA ALA A 21 18.87 -1.68 15.84
C ALA A 21 19.41 -2.45 14.63
N ARG A 22 19.89 -1.75 13.59
CA ARG A 22 20.49 -2.37 12.41
C ARG A 22 21.77 -3.10 12.78
N ARG A 23 22.65 -2.45 13.55
CA ARG A 23 23.91 -3.07 14.02
C ARG A 23 23.63 -4.37 14.76
N LEU A 24 22.63 -4.40 15.64
CA LEU A 24 22.23 -5.60 16.38
C LEU A 24 21.64 -6.67 15.45
N TRP A 25 20.76 -6.28 14.53
CA TRP A 25 20.16 -7.21 13.59
C TRP A 25 21.20 -7.87 12.67
N GLU A 26 22.20 -7.12 12.21
CA GLU A 26 23.30 -7.63 11.37
C GLU A 26 24.12 -8.72 12.08
N LEU A 27 24.28 -8.65 13.41
CA LEU A 27 24.93 -9.69 14.20
C LEU A 27 24.12 -10.99 14.26
N GLU A 28 22.80 -10.89 14.15
CA GLU A 28 21.88 -12.03 14.21
C GLU A 28 21.30 -12.42 12.85
N ALA A 29 21.75 -11.78 11.75
CA ALA A 29 21.14 -11.91 10.43
C ALA A 29 21.15 -13.34 9.87
N THR A 30 22.01 -14.22 10.38
CA THR A 30 22.09 -15.64 10.00
C THR A 30 21.43 -16.58 11.00
N VAL A 31 20.86 -16.06 12.10
CA VAL A 31 20.25 -16.86 13.16
C VAL A 31 18.74 -16.98 12.89
N PRO A 32 18.22 -18.18 12.59
CA PRO A 32 16.79 -18.36 12.33
C PRO A 32 16.01 -18.25 13.65
N CYS A 33 15.46 -17.08 13.92
CA CYS A 33 14.55 -16.87 15.04
C CYS A 33 13.40 -15.94 14.62
N ILE A 34 12.24 -16.11 15.26
CA ILE A 34 11.02 -15.36 14.92
C ILE A 34 11.25 -13.85 15.01
N THR A 35 11.97 -13.39 16.04
CA THR A 35 12.23 -11.97 16.27
C THR A 35 13.19 -11.38 15.25
N THR A 36 14.20 -12.11 14.79
CA THR A 36 15.10 -11.67 13.71
C THR A 36 14.33 -11.52 12.40
N ILE A 37 13.43 -12.45 12.10
CA ILE A 37 12.54 -12.39 10.93
C ILE A 37 11.62 -11.16 11.03
N GLN A 38 10.93 -10.97 12.15
CA GLN A 38 10.03 -9.83 12.37
C GLN A 38 10.78 -8.49 12.25
N ALA A 39 11.95 -8.38 12.85
CA ALA A 39 12.80 -7.19 12.77
C ALA A 39 13.25 -6.92 11.32
N GLY A 40 13.63 -7.95 10.56
CA GLY A 40 14.01 -7.82 9.16
C GLY A 40 12.88 -7.28 8.28
N VAL A 41 11.64 -7.73 8.51
CA VAL A 41 10.45 -7.16 7.83
C VAL A 41 10.27 -5.70 8.21
N VAL A 42 10.40 -5.34 9.49
CA VAL A 42 10.31 -3.94 9.94
C VAL A 42 11.40 -3.08 9.28
N PHE A 43 12.63 -3.58 9.12
CA PHE A 43 13.67 -2.87 8.37
C PHE A 43 13.28 -2.67 6.90
N SER A 44 12.70 -3.68 6.24
CA SER A 44 12.20 -3.54 4.87
C SER A 44 11.14 -2.42 4.79
N VAL A 45 10.17 -2.40 5.70
CA VAL A 45 9.12 -1.36 5.79
C VAL A 45 9.74 0.03 5.97
N VAL A 46 10.69 0.17 6.90
CA VAL A 46 11.36 1.46 7.18
C VAL A 46 12.15 1.97 5.97
N HIS A 47 12.88 1.10 5.28
CA HIS A 47 13.60 1.50 4.07
C HIS A 47 12.65 1.91 2.94
N ASN A 48 11.51 1.22 2.78
CA ASN A 48 10.49 1.62 1.82
C ASN A 48 9.95 3.02 2.13
N LEU A 49 9.68 3.33 3.41
CA LEU A 49 9.26 4.66 3.87
C LEU A 49 10.29 5.76 3.59
N CYS A 50 11.57 5.39 3.49
CA CYS A 50 12.67 6.28 3.17
C CYS A 50 12.91 6.42 1.65
N GLY A 51 12.12 5.77 0.80
CA GLY A 51 12.37 5.73 -0.65
C GLY A 51 13.64 4.95 -1.02
N LEU A 52 13.99 3.94 -0.22
CA LEU A 52 15.19 3.11 -0.32
C LEU A 52 14.84 1.62 -0.44
N ASP A 53 13.75 1.27 -1.13
CA ASP A 53 13.35 -0.14 -1.27
C ASP A 53 14.42 -1.02 -1.92
N GLU A 54 15.27 -0.48 -2.80
CA GLU A 54 16.44 -1.19 -3.33
C GLU A 54 17.32 -1.77 -2.21
N ILE A 55 17.50 -1.03 -1.11
CA ILE A 55 18.25 -1.49 0.08
C ILE A 55 17.34 -2.36 0.95
N GLY A 56 16.08 -1.95 1.13
CA GLY A 56 15.09 -2.62 1.96
C GLY A 56 14.80 -4.07 1.55
N GLN A 57 14.93 -4.41 0.26
CA GLN A 57 14.64 -5.74 -0.26
C GLN A 57 15.58 -6.82 0.30
N ALA A 58 16.83 -6.51 0.62
CA ALA A 58 17.77 -7.48 1.20
C ALA A 58 17.27 -8.02 2.55
N TYR A 59 16.72 -7.15 3.41
CA TYR A 59 16.14 -7.54 4.70
C TYR A 59 14.92 -8.43 4.51
N ARG A 60 14.06 -8.13 3.53
CA ARG A 60 12.88 -8.94 3.18
C ARG A 60 13.29 -10.35 2.72
N ILE A 61 14.20 -10.44 1.74
CA ILE A 61 14.68 -11.71 1.19
C ILE A 61 15.32 -12.56 2.28
N ASN A 62 16.19 -11.97 3.11
CA ASN A 62 16.80 -12.68 4.22
C ASN A 62 15.77 -13.18 5.24
N SER A 63 14.75 -12.37 5.56
CA SER A 63 13.69 -12.77 6.50
C SER A 63 12.89 -13.97 6.00
N ILE A 64 12.61 -14.03 4.69
CA ILE A 64 11.94 -15.17 4.06
C ILE A 64 12.86 -16.41 4.08
N ALA A 65 14.15 -16.25 3.78
CA ALA A 65 15.12 -17.35 3.86
C ALA A 65 15.22 -17.95 5.27
N LEU A 66 15.29 -17.11 6.31
CA LEU A 66 15.27 -17.57 7.71
C LEU A 66 13.93 -18.23 8.08
N ALA A 67 12.81 -17.74 7.55
CA ALA A 67 11.49 -18.34 7.77
C ALA A 67 11.39 -19.75 7.15
N HIS A 68 12.00 -19.99 5.99
CA HIS A 68 12.14 -21.33 5.42
C HIS A 68 12.98 -22.24 6.32
N GLN A 69 14.11 -21.75 6.86
CA GLN A 69 14.92 -22.54 7.79
C GLN A 69 14.17 -22.92 9.08
N LEU A 70 13.25 -22.06 9.53
CA LEU A 70 12.32 -22.35 10.63
C LEU A 70 11.08 -23.16 10.23
N ARG A 71 10.96 -23.54 8.95
CA ARG A 71 9.83 -24.30 8.39
C ARG A 71 8.48 -23.64 8.69
N LEU A 72 8.44 -22.30 8.68
CA LEU A 72 7.23 -21.53 9.03
C LEU A 72 6.10 -21.68 8.01
N PHE A 73 6.41 -22.12 6.79
CA PHE A 73 5.46 -22.30 5.70
C PHE A 73 5.00 -23.75 5.53
N GLU A 74 5.42 -24.64 6.43
CA GLU A 74 4.98 -26.03 6.50
C GLU A 74 3.95 -26.21 7.63
N PRO A 75 3.25 -27.35 7.74
CA PRO A 75 2.39 -27.62 8.89
C PRO A 75 3.15 -27.55 10.23
N ILE A 76 2.64 -26.74 11.16
CA ILE A 76 3.31 -26.42 12.44
C ILE A 76 2.75 -27.31 13.55
N TYR A 77 3.57 -28.24 14.05
CA TYR A 77 3.19 -29.23 15.08
C TYR A 77 3.72 -28.92 16.49
N ASP A 78 4.04 -27.65 16.80
CA ASP A 78 4.53 -27.29 18.14
C ASP A 78 3.50 -27.60 19.23
N THR A 79 3.95 -28.29 20.28
CA THR A 79 3.13 -28.65 21.46
C THR A 79 2.86 -27.48 22.39
N ASN A 80 3.68 -26.43 22.33
CA ASN A 80 3.49 -25.20 23.09
C ASN A 80 2.61 -24.23 22.29
N ASP A 81 1.38 -24.00 22.75
CA ASP A 81 0.40 -23.16 22.04
C ASP A 81 0.91 -21.73 21.78
N ARG A 82 1.62 -21.11 22.73
CA ARG A 82 2.15 -19.76 22.55
C ARG A 82 3.16 -19.70 21.40
N THR A 83 4.06 -20.68 21.34
CA THR A 83 5.08 -20.78 20.29
C THR A 83 4.44 -21.09 18.95
N ARG A 84 3.48 -22.02 18.92
CA ARG A 84 2.70 -22.38 17.73
C ARG A 84 2.00 -21.14 17.15
N SER A 85 1.30 -20.39 17.99
CA SER A 85 0.60 -19.17 17.59
C SER A 85 1.56 -18.10 17.06
N GLY A 86 2.70 -17.89 17.73
CA GLY A 86 3.73 -16.96 17.27
C GLY A 86 4.29 -17.29 15.89
N LYS A 87 4.51 -18.58 15.60
CA LYS A 87 4.96 -19.05 14.29
C LYS A 87 3.90 -18.88 13.21
N ILE A 88 2.66 -19.32 13.46
CA ILE A 88 1.54 -19.16 12.52
C ILE A 88 1.33 -17.67 12.21
N TYR A 89 1.31 -16.81 13.23
CA TYR A 89 1.13 -15.38 13.07
C TYR A 89 2.25 -14.76 12.22
N THR A 90 3.51 -15.14 12.50
CA THR A 90 4.67 -14.65 11.74
C THR A 90 4.65 -15.11 10.29
N ALA A 91 4.26 -16.36 10.03
CA ALA A 91 4.12 -16.89 8.68
C ALA A 91 3.08 -16.10 7.87
N TRP A 92 1.90 -15.86 8.44
CA TRP A 92 0.85 -15.07 7.79
C TRP A 92 1.21 -13.60 7.61
N MET A 93 1.94 -13.01 8.56
CA MET A 93 2.47 -11.65 8.42
C MET A 93 3.43 -11.56 7.23
N LEU A 94 4.36 -12.52 7.10
CA LEU A 94 5.28 -12.59 5.96
C LEU A 94 4.54 -12.76 4.64
N PHE A 95 3.59 -13.69 4.57
CA PHE A 95 2.80 -13.92 3.37
C PHE A 95 2.01 -12.67 2.96
N CYS A 96 1.36 -12.00 3.91
CA CYS A 96 0.60 -10.77 3.65
C CYS A 96 1.49 -9.62 3.18
N TRP A 97 2.70 -9.50 3.76
CA TRP A 97 3.68 -8.49 3.37
C TRP A 97 4.22 -8.80 1.98
N GLU A 98 4.59 -10.06 1.71
CA GLU A 98 5.14 -10.49 0.43
C GLU A 98 4.13 -10.28 -0.70
N ALA A 99 2.87 -10.67 -0.52
CA ALA A 99 1.82 -10.43 -1.50
C ALA A 99 1.62 -8.93 -1.81
N LEU A 100 1.74 -8.05 -0.80
CA LEU A 100 1.66 -6.61 -1.01
C LEU A 100 2.89 -6.08 -1.75
N VAL A 101 4.10 -6.57 -1.43
CA VAL A 101 5.34 -6.17 -2.10
C VAL A 101 5.31 -6.62 -3.56
N ALA A 102 5.00 -7.89 -3.83
CA ALA A 102 4.84 -8.44 -5.17
C ALA A 102 3.86 -7.61 -6.01
N PHE A 103 2.70 -7.28 -5.44
CA PHE A 103 1.71 -6.42 -6.08
C PHE A 103 2.23 -5.00 -6.36
N SER A 104 2.84 -4.37 -5.35
CA SER A 104 3.27 -2.97 -5.45
C SER A 104 4.43 -2.78 -6.42
N PHE A 105 5.36 -3.75 -6.48
CA PHE A 105 6.55 -3.70 -7.32
C PHE A 105 6.40 -4.43 -8.66
N MET A 106 5.22 -5.00 -8.93
CA MET A 106 4.93 -5.78 -10.14
C MET A 106 5.92 -6.93 -10.36
N GLN A 107 6.07 -7.77 -9.33
CA GLN A 107 7.01 -8.89 -9.31
C GLN A 107 6.27 -10.20 -8.98
N PRO A 108 6.78 -11.35 -9.44
CA PRO A 108 6.29 -12.63 -8.94
C PRO A 108 6.58 -12.72 -7.42
N PRO A 109 5.63 -13.23 -6.63
CA PRO A 109 5.81 -13.35 -5.19
C PRO A 109 6.87 -14.42 -4.87
N LEU A 110 7.70 -14.18 -3.84
CA LEU A 110 8.64 -15.19 -3.35
C LEU A 110 7.94 -16.37 -2.65
N LEU A 111 6.67 -16.19 -2.26
CA LEU A 111 5.81 -17.19 -1.66
C LEU A 111 4.58 -17.35 -2.56
N GLU A 112 4.64 -18.28 -3.51
CA GLU A 112 3.59 -18.48 -4.52
C GLU A 112 2.36 -19.21 -3.96
N ASP A 113 2.59 -20.21 -3.11
CA ASP A 113 1.52 -21.02 -2.55
C ASP A 113 0.92 -20.40 -1.29
N PRO A 114 -0.41 -20.50 -1.10
CA PRO A 114 -1.02 -20.16 0.18
C PRO A 114 -0.46 -21.06 1.29
N LEU A 115 -0.34 -20.51 2.49
CA LEU A 115 0.12 -21.28 3.64
C LEU A 115 -0.83 -22.45 3.93
N PRO A 116 -0.31 -23.61 4.38
CA PRO A 116 -1.09 -24.84 4.55
C PRO A 116 -2.17 -24.70 5.63
N MET A 117 -2.05 -23.74 6.53
CA MET A 117 -3.00 -23.49 7.60
C MET A 117 -3.48 -22.04 7.57
N LEU A 118 -4.79 -21.84 7.39
CA LEU A 118 -5.41 -20.54 7.58
C LEU A 118 -5.28 -20.06 9.04
N PRO A 119 -5.29 -18.74 9.31
CA PRO A 119 -5.40 -18.23 10.66
C PRO A 119 -6.69 -18.77 11.33
N PRO A 120 -6.70 -19.02 12.65
CA PRO A 120 -7.89 -19.45 13.37
C PRO A 120 -9.09 -18.53 13.10
N SER A 121 -10.30 -19.06 13.04
CA SER A 121 -11.48 -18.22 12.77
C SER A 121 -11.68 -17.22 13.93
N PRO A 122 -11.77 -15.91 13.66
CA PRO A 122 -12.04 -14.90 14.69
C PRO A 122 -13.33 -15.13 15.49
N VAL A 123 -14.31 -15.80 14.89
CA VAL A 123 -15.61 -16.11 15.54
C VAL A 123 -15.49 -17.32 16.47
N LYS A 124 -14.70 -18.33 16.08
CA LYS A 124 -14.57 -19.58 16.85
C LYS A 124 -13.47 -19.50 17.91
N ASP A 125 -12.41 -18.75 17.64
CA ASP A 125 -11.26 -18.60 18.51
C ASP A 125 -10.79 -17.12 18.57
N PRO A 126 -11.61 -16.23 19.16
CA PRO A 126 -11.24 -14.81 19.32
C PRO A 126 -10.03 -14.62 20.25
N GLY A 127 -9.80 -15.55 21.18
CA GLY A 127 -8.71 -15.49 22.16
C GLY A 127 -7.32 -15.58 21.53
N TRP A 128 -7.19 -16.23 20.37
CA TRP A 128 -5.93 -16.38 19.65
C TRP A 128 -5.30 -15.04 19.23
N TYR A 129 -6.14 -14.07 18.87
CA TYR A 129 -5.72 -12.77 18.35
C TYR A 129 -5.52 -11.72 19.45
N GLY A 130 -6.34 -11.78 20.49
CA GLY A 130 -6.55 -10.65 21.40
C GLY A 130 -7.36 -9.52 20.76
N GLU A 131 -7.60 -8.46 21.52
CA GLU A 131 -8.29 -7.26 21.05
C GLU A 131 -7.63 -6.01 21.61
N VAL A 132 -7.64 -4.95 20.81
CA VAL A 132 -7.17 -3.61 21.20
C VAL A 132 -8.37 -2.68 21.20
N TRP A 133 -8.57 -2.00 22.32
CA TRP A 133 -9.67 -1.07 22.52
C TRP A 133 -9.18 0.37 22.45
N LEU A 134 -9.76 1.16 21.56
CA LEU A 134 -9.48 2.57 21.39
C LEU A 134 -10.37 3.41 22.32
N LYS A 135 -9.76 4.41 22.97
CA LYS A 135 -10.47 5.44 23.74
C LYS A 135 -10.28 6.79 23.06
N TYR A 136 -11.31 7.25 22.35
CA TYR A 136 -11.31 8.60 21.79
C TYR A 136 -11.62 9.62 22.90
N PRO A 137 -10.91 10.77 22.96
CA PRO A 137 -11.15 11.78 23.99
C PRO A 137 -12.61 12.25 24.08
N SER A 138 -13.28 12.35 22.93
CA SER A 138 -14.68 12.79 22.81
C SER A 138 -15.71 11.68 23.02
N SER A 139 -15.31 10.41 23.12
CA SER A 139 -16.24 9.29 23.27
C SER A 139 -16.22 8.75 24.70
N PRO A 140 -17.37 8.58 25.36
CA PRO A 140 -17.44 7.91 26.66
C PRO A 140 -17.18 6.39 26.56
N THR A 141 -17.38 5.78 25.39
CA THR A 141 -17.23 4.33 25.17
C THR A 141 -15.88 3.96 24.56
N LEU A 142 -15.44 2.73 24.83
CA LEU A 142 -14.31 2.11 24.16
C LEU A 142 -14.78 1.54 22.81
N LEU A 143 -13.97 1.74 21.78
CA LEU A 143 -14.21 1.20 20.44
C LEU A 143 -13.22 0.09 20.13
N PRO A 144 -13.67 -1.13 19.80
CA PRO A 144 -12.77 -2.22 19.42
C PRO A 144 -12.14 -1.95 18.05
N LEU A 145 -10.88 -2.39 17.87
CA LEU A 145 -10.25 -2.37 16.54
C LEU A 145 -10.82 -3.44 15.61
N HIS A 146 -11.44 -4.49 16.17
CA HIS A 146 -11.83 -5.69 15.45
C HIS A 146 -10.62 -6.34 14.76
N PHE A 147 -9.48 -6.36 15.46
CA PHE A 147 -8.19 -6.75 14.91
C PHE A 147 -8.21 -8.14 14.28
N ALA A 148 -8.82 -9.11 14.96
CA ALA A 148 -8.95 -10.48 14.49
C ALA A 148 -9.65 -10.57 13.12
N HIS A 149 -10.78 -9.86 12.97
CA HIS A 149 -11.52 -9.80 11.72
C HIS A 149 -10.72 -9.11 10.61
N VAL A 150 -10.07 -7.99 10.92
CA VAL A 150 -9.24 -7.28 9.94
C VAL A 150 -8.09 -8.15 9.46
N PHE A 151 -7.39 -8.82 10.37
CA PHE A 151 -6.25 -9.67 10.03
C PHE A 151 -6.67 -10.86 9.17
N GLU A 152 -7.71 -11.60 9.58
CA GLU A 152 -8.19 -12.76 8.83
C GLU A 152 -8.72 -12.37 7.43
N SER A 153 -9.56 -11.33 7.34
CA SER A 153 -10.07 -10.86 6.05
C SER A 153 -8.94 -10.38 5.15
N ARG A 154 -7.93 -9.69 5.71
CA ARG A 154 -6.73 -9.28 4.96
C ARG A 154 -5.92 -10.48 4.50
N ALA A 155 -5.70 -11.48 5.34
CA ALA A 155 -4.97 -12.70 4.98
C ALA A 155 -5.63 -13.40 3.77
N ARG A 156 -6.96 -13.58 3.81
CA ARG A 156 -7.72 -14.14 2.68
C ARG A 156 -7.63 -13.30 1.42
N PHE A 157 -7.73 -11.97 1.55
CA PHE A 157 -7.58 -11.06 0.42
C PHE A 157 -6.19 -11.17 -0.21
N ARG A 158 -5.13 -11.29 0.62
CA ARG A 158 -3.75 -11.41 0.16
C ARG A 158 -3.50 -12.71 -0.61
N ILE A 159 -4.26 -13.78 -0.39
CA ILE A 159 -4.20 -15.00 -1.22
C ILE A 159 -4.62 -14.68 -2.66
N ILE A 160 -5.75 -13.99 -2.84
CA ILE A 160 -6.26 -13.61 -4.17
C ILE A 160 -5.28 -12.65 -4.86
N MET A 161 -4.77 -11.66 -4.12
CA MET A 161 -3.75 -10.74 -4.63
C MET A 161 -2.46 -11.45 -5.03
N ASN A 162 -2.00 -12.41 -4.22
CA ASN A 162 -0.80 -13.19 -4.51
C ASN A 162 -0.98 -13.99 -5.81
N ARG A 163 -2.10 -14.71 -5.96
CA ARG A 163 -2.45 -15.41 -7.21
C ARG A 163 -2.45 -14.48 -8.41
N PHE A 164 -3.03 -13.28 -8.29
CA PHE A 164 -2.95 -12.28 -9.36
C PHE A 164 -1.50 -11.96 -9.72
N CYS A 165 -0.63 -11.72 -8.73
CA CYS A 165 0.78 -11.41 -8.99
C CYS A 165 1.51 -12.58 -9.66
N THR A 166 1.28 -13.81 -9.22
CA THR A 166 1.83 -15.02 -9.85
C THR A 166 1.37 -15.14 -11.30
N ALA A 167 0.08 -14.93 -11.57
CA ALA A 167 -0.46 -15.00 -12.93
C ALA A 167 0.02 -13.86 -13.83
N ALA A 168 0.18 -12.65 -13.29
CA ALA A 168 0.49 -11.45 -14.06
C ALA A 168 1.98 -11.26 -14.34
N TYR A 169 2.86 -11.70 -13.44
CA TYR A 169 4.27 -11.28 -13.42
C TYR A 169 5.30 -12.43 -13.50
N THR A 170 4.85 -13.69 -13.53
CA THR A 170 5.78 -14.84 -13.70
C THR A 170 6.39 -14.88 -15.10
N ASP A 171 5.63 -14.52 -16.13
CA ASP A 171 6.18 -14.34 -17.47
C ASP A 171 7.01 -13.04 -17.50
N PRO A 172 8.31 -13.10 -17.90
CA PRO A 172 9.15 -11.92 -18.04
C PRO A 172 8.55 -10.81 -18.92
N GLY A 173 7.53 -11.07 -19.75
CA GLY A 173 6.80 -10.07 -20.54
C GLY A 173 5.47 -9.58 -19.96
N GLY A 174 4.95 -10.23 -18.92
CA GLY A 174 3.60 -10.03 -18.40
C GLY A 174 3.42 -8.73 -17.60
N VAL A 175 2.33 -8.01 -17.85
CA VAL A 175 1.90 -6.83 -17.06
C VAL A 175 0.41 -6.91 -16.68
N GLY A 176 -0.18 -8.10 -16.77
CA GLY A 176 -1.60 -8.34 -16.55
C GLY A 176 -1.95 -9.81 -16.76
N VAL A 177 -3.24 -10.12 -16.67
CA VAL A 177 -3.75 -11.49 -16.81
C VAL A 177 -4.68 -11.63 -18.02
N PRO A 178 -4.83 -12.84 -18.59
CA PRO A 178 -5.84 -13.10 -19.61
C PRO A 178 -7.26 -12.76 -19.13
N LEU A 179 -8.16 -12.47 -20.08
CA LEU A 179 -9.54 -12.06 -19.78
C LEU A 179 -10.29 -13.06 -18.89
N GLU A 180 -10.17 -14.36 -19.17
CA GLU A 180 -10.82 -15.42 -18.39
C GLU A 180 -10.33 -15.44 -16.93
N GLU A 181 -9.02 -15.32 -16.72
CA GLU A 181 -8.41 -15.26 -15.40
C GLU A 181 -8.79 -13.98 -14.65
N ALA A 182 -8.91 -12.84 -15.34
CA ALA A 182 -9.41 -11.60 -14.75
C ALA A 182 -10.83 -11.75 -14.19
N TYR A 183 -11.73 -12.42 -14.91
CA TYR A 183 -13.10 -12.68 -14.43
C TYR A 183 -13.17 -13.78 -13.36
N ALA A 184 -12.27 -14.76 -13.38
CA ALA A 184 -12.13 -15.72 -12.28
C ALA A 184 -11.73 -15.00 -10.98
N LEU A 185 -10.70 -14.14 -11.04
CA LEU A 185 -10.27 -13.30 -9.92
C LEU A 185 -11.39 -12.33 -9.48
N HIS A 186 -12.14 -11.74 -10.41
CA HIS A 186 -13.29 -10.89 -10.07
C HIS A 186 -14.35 -11.65 -9.27
N THR A 187 -14.66 -12.89 -9.66
CA THR A 187 -15.62 -13.74 -8.96
C THR A 187 -15.15 -14.07 -7.54
N GLU A 188 -13.88 -14.40 -7.37
CA GLU A 188 -13.28 -14.66 -6.06
C GLU A 188 -13.25 -13.41 -5.17
N LEU A 189 -12.90 -12.26 -5.74
CA LEU A 189 -12.94 -10.98 -5.05
C LEU A 189 -14.37 -10.62 -4.62
N ALA A 190 -15.36 -10.79 -5.49
CA ALA A 190 -16.76 -10.54 -5.18
C ALA A 190 -17.25 -11.42 -4.03
N LYS A 191 -16.89 -12.72 -4.06
CA LYS A 191 -17.20 -13.65 -2.98
C LYS A 191 -16.54 -13.23 -1.66
N TRP A 192 -15.23 -12.94 -1.69
CA TRP A 192 -14.50 -12.45 -0.51
C TRP A 192 -15.14 -11.19 0.08
N TYR A 193 -15.60 -10.26 -0.77
CA TYR A 193 -16.23 -9.01 -0.32
C TYR A 193 -17.61 -9.24 0.32
N GLN A 194 -18.39 -10.18 -0.22
CA GLN A 194 -19.68 -10.59 0.34
C GLN A 194 -19.53 -11.31 1.68
N ASP A 195 -18.47 -12.09 1.83
CA ASP A 195 -18.16 -12.88 3.03
C ASP A 195 -17.50 -12.06 4.16
N LEU A 196 -17.33 -10.73 3.99
CA LEU A 196 -16.78 -9.87 5.04
C LEU A 196 -17.63 -9.93 6.32
N PRO A 197 -17.01 -9.99 7.51
CA PRO A 197 -17.73 -9.97 8.77
C PRO A 197 -18.40 -8.61 9.00
N GLU A 198 -19.45 -8.59 9.82
CA GLU A 198 -20.30 -7.41 10.05
C GLU A 198 -19.51 -6.11 10.36
N PRO A 199 -18.45 -6.10 11.21
CA PRO A 199 -17.70 -4.87 11.47
C PRO A 199 -16.96 -4.31 10.25
N LEU A 200 -16.73 -5.13 9.23
CA LEU A 200 -16.04 -4.76 8.00
C LEU A 200 -17.00 -4.49 6.83
N HIS A 201 -18.31 -4.54 7.07
CA HIS A 201 -19.30 -4.14 6.06
C HIS A 201 -19.16 -2.65 5.73
N PRO A 202 -19.41 -2.22 4.48
CA PRO A 202 -19.24 -0.82 4.07
C PRO A 202 -20.00 0.22 4.91
N ARG A 203 -21.13 -0.17 5.52
CA ARG A 203 -21.92 0.68 6.42
C ARG A 203 -21.29 0.88 7.81
N ASN A 204 -20.38 -0.02 8.22
CA ASN A 204 -19.83 -0.10 9.57
C ASN A 204 -18.35 0.29 9.64
N ILE A 205 -17.64 0.32 8.50
CA ILE A 205 -16.23 0.67 8.47
C ILE A 205 -16.01 2.12 8.93
N VAL A 206 -15.12 2.28 9.90
CA VAL A 206 -14.76 3.60 10.45
C VAL A 206 -13.25 3.78 10.52
N LEU A 207 -12.50 2.75 10.92
CA LEU A 207 -11.08 2.89 11.24
C LEU A 207 -10.18 2.83 10.00
N PRO A 208 -8.94 3.36 10.06
CA PRO A 208 -8.04 3.39 8.91
C PRO A 208 -7.84 2.01 8.28
N ALA A 209 -7.58 0.98 9.10
CA ALA A 209 -7.36 -0.38 8.62
C ALA A 209 -8.62 -0.99 7.94
N HIS A 210 -9.82 -0.57 8.35
CA HIS A 210 -11.07 -0.97 7.71
C HIS A 210 -11.19 -0.34 6.33
N LEU A 211 -11.04 0.99 6.25
CA LEU A 211 -11.12 1.75 5.00
C LEU A 211 -10.07 1.27 3.99
N GLN A 212 -8.84 1.04 4.45
CA GLN A 212 -7.75 0.55 3.61
C GLN A 212 -8.05 -0.81 3.00
N LEU A 213 -8.70 -1.72 3.74
CA LEU A 213 -9.07 -3.02 3.22
C LEU A 213 -9.95 -2.87 1.96
N HIS A 214 -10.92 -1.95 1.99
CA HIS A 214 -11.77 -1.61 0.85
C HIS A 214 -11.03 -0.84 -0.25
N MET A 215 -10.10 0.06 0.11
CA MET A 215 -9.29 0.77 -0.87
C MET A 215 -8.43 -0.20 -1.70
N TYR A 216 -7.78 -1.17 -1.05
CA TYR A 216 -6.98 -2.17 -1.75
C TYR A 216 -7.82 -3.14 -2.58
N TYR A 217 -9.05 -3.44 -2.15
CA TYR A 217 -10.00 -4.21 -2.97
C TYR A 217 -10.30 -3.52 -4.30
N HIS A 218 -10.56 -2.21 -4.28
CA HIS A 218 -10.79 -1.46 -5.52
C HIS A 218 -9.50 -1.20 -6.30
N HIS A 219 -8.37 -1.00 -5.62
CA HIS A 219 -7.07 -0.88 -6.29
C HIS A 219 -6.76 -2.15 -7.08
N LEU A 220 -6.93 -3.34 -6.50
CA LEU A 220 -6.68 -4.60 -7.20
C LEU A 220 -7.60 -4.76 -8.42
N HIS A 221 -8.89 -4.39 -8.33
CA HIS A 221 -9.77 -4.36 -9.50
C HIS A 221 -9.27 -3.44 -10.61
N LEU A 222 -8.79 -2.24 -10.26
CA LEU A 222 -8.25 -1.30 -11.24
C LEU A 222 -6.99 -1.89 -11.91
N THR A 223 -6.10 -2.49 -11.14
CA THR A 223 -4.89 -3.15 -11.67
C THR A 223 -5.22 -4.32 -12.60
N ILE A 224 -6.25 -5.12 -12.28
CA ILE A 224 -6.67 -6.25 -13.12
C ILE A 224 -7.33 -5.79 -14.42
N PHE A 225 -8.26 -4.82 -14.35
CA PHE A 225 -9.17 -4.52 -15.46
C PHE A 225 -8.79 -3.31 -16.31
N GLU A 226 -7.95 -2.39 -15.83
CA GLU A 226 -7.50 -1.24 -16.65
C GLU A 226 -6.72 -1.66 -17.92
N PRO A 227 -5.85 -2.67 -17.90
CA PRO A 227 -5.22 -3.18 -19.11
C PRO A 227 -6.22 -3.78 -20.12
N LEU A 228 -7.41 -4.17 -19.66
CA LEU A 228 -8.45 -4.85 -20.44
C LEU A 228 -9.53 -3.90 -21.00
N LEU A 229 -9.36 -2.58 -20.84
CA LEU A 229 -10.37 -1.59 -21.27
C LEU A 229 -10.65 -1.60 -22.78
N ASN A 230 -9.70 -2.05 -23.59
CA ASN A 230 -9.85 -2.14 -25.05
C ASN A 230 -10.17 -3.58 -25.52
N THR A 231 -10.29 -4.53 -24.60
CA THR A 231 -10.58 -5.93 -24.92
C THR A 231 -12.07 -6.09 -25.21
N HIS A 232 -12.41 -6.64 -26.38
CA HIS A 232 -13.79 -7.00 -26.70
C HIS A 232 -14.24 -8.21 -25.89
N THR A 233 -15.35 -8.07 -25.17
CA THR A 233 -15.95 -9.14 -24.36
C THR A 233 -17.46 -8.96 -24.31
N THR A 234 -18.19 -10.08 -24.20
CA THR A 234 -19.63 -10.12 -23.95
C THR A 234 -19.96 -10.41 -22.49
N ILE A 235 -18.94 -10.62 -21.65
CA ILE A 235 -19.09 -10.91 -20.22
C ILE A 235 -19.49 -9.63 -19.48
N GLU A 236 -20.54 -9.71 -18.64
CA GLU A 236 -21.01 -8.62 -17.79
C GLU A 236 -20.67 -8.89 -16.31
N PRO A 237 -20.28 -7.86 -15.53
CA PRO A 237 -20.07 -6.47 -15.95
C PRO A 237 -18.86 -6.30 -16.87
N SER A 238 -18.96 -5.39 -17.85
CA SER A 238 -17.83 -5.08 -18.75
C SER A 238 -16.62 -4.51 -17.99
N PRO A 239 -15.38 -4.63 -18.51
CA PRO A 239 -14.19 -4.05 -17.87
C PRO A 239 -14.32 -2.55 -17.57
N GLN A 240 -14.94 -1.79 -18.48
CA GLN A 240 -15.19 -0.36 -18.31
C GLN A 240 -16.11 -0.09 -17.13
N LYS A 241 -17.17 -0.90 -16.94
CA LYS A 241 -18.08 -0.77 -15.79
C LYS A 241 -17.36 -1.09 -14.47
N ILE A 242 -16.56 -2.16 -14.44
CA ILE A 242 -15.79 -2.55 -13.23
C ILE A 242 -14.79 -1.45 -12.85
N VAL A 243 -14.05 -0.92 -13.82
CA VAL A 243 -13.07 0.16 -13.61
C VAL A 243 -13.75 1.44 -13.14
N ALA A 244 -14.82 1.86 -13.82
CA ALA A 244 -15.56 3.07 -13.46
C ALA A 244 -16.14 2.98 -12.03
N GLU A 245 -16.71 1.82 -11.67
CA GLU A 245 -17.26 1.61 -10.34
C GLU A 245 -16.17 1.59 -9.27
N SER A 246 -15.08 0.84 -9.50
CA SER A 246 -13.98 0.74 -8.55
C SER A 246 -13.33 2.10 -8.30
N TYR A 247 -13.16 2.90 -9.35
CA TYR A 247 -12.63 4.25 -9.24
C TYR A 247 -13.55 5.18 -8.43
N ARG A 248 -14.86 5.16 -8.70
CA ARG A 248 -15.87 5.93 -7.95
C ARG A 248 -15.88 5.56 -6.46
N ARG A 249 -15.77 4.27 -6.15
CA ARG A 249 -15.70 3.78 -4.76
C ARG A 249 -14.42 4.22 -4.08
N LEU A 250 -13.28 4.12 -4.76
CA LEU A 250 -12.00 4.58 -4.23
C LEU A 250 -12.00 6.09 -3.92
N GLN A 251 -12.57 6.90 -4.80
CA GLN A 251 -12.79 8.34 -4.57
C GLN A 251 -13.66 8.63 -3.35
N THR A 252 -14.72 7.86 -3.15
CA THR A 252 -15.58 7.95 -1.95
C THR A 252 -14.80 7.59 -0.69
N LEU A 253 -14.02 6.51 -0.74
CA LEU A 253 -13.22 6.03 0.39
C LEU A 253 -12.17 7.06 0.83
N PHE A 254 -11.50 7.76 -0.09
CA PHE A 254 -10.56 8.83 0.31
C PHE A 254 -11.25 9.98 1.03
N ARG A 255 -12.43 10.40 0.56
CA ARG A 255 -13.21 11.46 1.22
C ARG A 255 -13.61 11.02 2.63
N LEU A 256 -14.08 9.78 2.78
CA LEU A 256 -14.41 9.21 4.09
C LEU A 256 -13.19 9.11 5.01
N TYR A 257 -12.05 8.67 4.49
CA TYR A 257 -10.80 8.60 5.24
C TYR A 257 -10.39 9.99 5.74
N TYR A 258 -10.32 10.97 4.84
CA TYR A 258 -9.93 12.33 5.19
C TYR A 258 -10.88 12.97 6.21
N LEU A 259 -12.19 12.86 6.01
CA LEU A 259 -13.19 13.43 6.92
C LEU A 259 -13.12 12.83 8.33
N ARG A 260 -12.65 11.60 8.49
CA ARG A 260 -12.60 10.90 9.78
C ARG A 260 -11.24 10.98 10.47
N HIS A 261 -10.16 10.90 9.70
CA HIS A 261 -8.80 10.70 10.23
C HIS A 261 -7.82 11.79 9.81
N GLY A 262 -8.18 12.65 8.85
CA GLY A 262 -7.23 13.56 8.21
C GLY A 262 -6.06 12.80 7.59
N TYR A 263 -4.91 13.46 7.46
CA TYR A 263 -3.66 12.85 6.96
C TYR A 263 -2.45 13.13 7.85
N GLU A 264 -2.65 13.62 9.08
CA GLU A 264 -1.54 14.00 9.96
C GLU A 264 -0.82 12.79 10.55
N ALA A 265 -1.58 11.76 10.94
CA ALA A 265 -1.02 10.51 11.45
C ALA A 265 -0.27 9.77 10.34
N MET A 266 0.93 9.28 10.65
CA MET A 266 1.75 8.53 9.69
C MET A 266 1.00 7.27 9.23
N ASP A 267 0.89 7.09 7.92
CA ASP A 267 0.24 5.93 7.34
C ASP A 267 0.92 5.52 6.03
N LEU A 268 1.68 4.42 6.08
CA LEU A 268 2.35 3.89 4.89
C LEU A 268 1.35 3.37 3.84
N PHE A 269 0.23 2.80 4.27
CA PHE A 269 -0.63 2.04 3.37
C PHE A 269 -1.59 2.94 2.59
N ILE A 270 -1.80 4.18 3.05
CA ILE A 270 -2.63 5.16 2.32
C ILE A 270 -1.87 5.79 1.13
N VAL A 271 -0.54 5.95 1.21
CA VAL A 271 0.21 6.66 0.14
C VAL A 271 0.21 5.91 -1.19
N ILE A 272 0.09 4.58 -1.16
CA ILE A 272 0.01 3.73 -2.36
C ILE A 272 -1.25 4.04 -3.19
N PRO A 273 -2.48 3.86 -2.65
CA PRO A 273 -3.69 4.17 -3.39
C PRO A 273 -3.84 5.68 -3.67
N LEU A 274 -3.32 6.57 -2.80
CA LEU A 274 -3.28 8.01 -3.07
C LEU A 274 -2.45 8.30 -4.32
N MET A 275 -1.20 7.81 -4.39
CA MET A 275 -0.32 8.07 -5.53
C MET A 275 -0.93 7.57 -6.83
N PHE A 276 -1.43 6.34 -6.83
CA PHE A 276 -2.08 5.75 -8.00
C PHE A 276 -3.26 6.60 -8.49
N THR A 277 -4.12 7.03 -7.58
CA THR A 277 -5.29 7.87 -7.92
C THR A 277 -4.86 9.26 -8.39
N GLY A 278 -3.82 9.84 -7.79
CA GLY A 278 -3.27 11.13 -8.18
C GLY A 278 -2.76 11.13 -9.61
N VAL A 279 -1.99 10.11 -10.00
CA VAL A 279 -1.53 9.93 -11.38
C VAL A 279 -2.71 9.79 -12.34
N LYS A 280 -3.69 8.96 -11.98
CA LYS A 280 -4.89 8.78 -12.82
C LYS A 280 -5.69 10.07 -13.00
N CYS A 281 -5.82 10.90 -11.95
CA CYS A 281 -6.42 12.22 -12.07
C CYS A 281 -5.61 13.12 -13.01
N LEU A 282 -4.28 13.14 -12.87
CA LEU A 282 -3.40 13.93 -13.75
C LEU A 282 -3.52 13.52 -15.22
N ASP A 283 -3.62 12.22 -15.50
CA ASP A 283 -3.77 11.70 -16.87
C ASP A 283 -5.15 12.01 -17.47
N ALA A 284 -6.19 12.12 -16.65
CA ALA A 284 -7.57 12.34 -17.08
C ALA A 284 -7.96 13.83 -17.15
N ILE A 285 -7.20 14.71 -16.51
CA ILE A 285 -7.46 16.14 -16.54
C ILE A 285 -7.12 16.69 -17.93
N ASP A 286 -8.17 16.99 -18.69
CA ASP A 286 -8.14 17.61 -20.01
C ASP A 286 -9.05 18.84 -20.00
N ASP A 287 -8.66 19.91 -20.70
CA ASP A 287 -9.47 21.12 -20.86
C ASP A 287 -10.76 20.88 -21.65
N ASN A 288 -10.82 19.77 -22.38
CA ASN A 288 -12.02 19.36 -23.14
C ASN A 288 -13.01 18.52 -22.32
N ALA A 289 -12.66 18.14 -21.08
CA ALA A 289 -13.55 17.34 -20.23
C ALA A 289 -14.80 18.16 -19.81
N PRO A 290 -15.97 17.51 -19.64
CA PRO A 290 -17.16 18.18 -19.12
C PRO A 290 -16.87 18.89 -17.79
N PRO A 291 -17.40 20.12 -17.55
CA PRO A 291 -17.05 20.92 -16.37
C PRO A 291 -17.21 20.19 -15.03
N ALA A 292 -18.29 19.42 -14.86
CA ALA A 292 -18.55 18.66 -13.62
C ALA A 292 -17.56 17.50 -13.41
N GLU A 293 -17.12 16.85 -14.49
CA GLU A 293 -16.11 15.80 -14.44
C GLU A 293 -14.74 16.38 -14.11
N LEU A 294 -14.37 17.48 -14.76
CA LEU A 294 -13.14 18.22 -14.49
C LEU A 294 -13.08 18.69 -13.03
N GLU A 295 -14.17 19.22 -12.49
CA GLU A 295 -14.28 19.62 -11.08
C GLU A 295 -14.07 18.42 -10.14
N THR A 296 -14.69 17.27 -10.45
CA THR A 296 -14.54 16.04 -9.65
C THR A 296 -13.10 15.52 -9.66
N LEU A 297 -12.43 15.55 -10.82
CA LEU A 297 -11.03 15.17 -10.97
C LEU A 297 -10.11 16.10 -10.19
N ARG A 298 -10.31 17.43 -10.31
CA ARG A 298 -9.55 18.44 -9.56
C ARG A 298 -9.71 18.30 -8.07
N ALA A 299 -10.95 18.15 -7.58
CA ALA A 299 -11.22 17.96 -6.16
C ALA A 299 -10.55 16.70 -5.61
N THR A 300 -10.56 15.61 -6.38
CA THR A 300 -9.89 14.36 -6.00
C THR A 300 -8.37 14.52 -6.00
N LEU A 301 -7.80 15.15 -7.04
CA LEU A 301 -6.37 15.41 -7.14
C LEU A 301 -5.87 16.28 -5.97
N VAL A 302 -6.59 17.34 -5.64
CA VAL A 302 -6.27 18.21 -4.50
C VAL A 302 -6.30 17.42 -3.20
N LEU A 303 -7.36 16.64 -2.95
CA LEU A 303 -7.46 15.79 -1.75
C LEU A 303 -6.26 14.84 -1.63
N VAL A 304 -5.89 14.19 -2.73
CA VAL A 304 -4.78 13.24 -2.79
C VAL A 304 -3.44 13.94 -2.55
N ALA A 305 -3.19 15.05 -3.24
CA ALA A 305 -1.96 15.81 -3.13
C ALA A 305 -1.79 16.42 -1.73
N SER A 306 -2.86 16.90 -1.10
CA SER A 306 -2.86 17.34 0.30
C SER A 306 -2.50 16.20 1.26
N GLY A 307 -2.96 14.98 0.98
CA GLY A 307 -2.57 13.80 1.75
C GLY A 307 -1.08 13.50 1.65
N LEU A 308 -0.54 13.44 0.44
CA LEU A 308 0.91 13.27 0.21
C LEU A 308 1.71 14.41 0.84
N TYR A 309 1.23 15.65 0.70
CA TYR A 309 1.83 16.83 1.31
C TYR A 309 1.92 16.71 2.83
N THR A 310 0.87 16.21 3.48
CA THR A 310 0.85 16.06 4.93
C THR A 310 1.77 14.92 5.38
N GLN A 311 1.74 13.78 4.66
CA GLN A 311 2.57 12.61 4.96
C GLN A 311 4.08 12.86 4.77
N ARG A 312 4.50 13.84 3.95
CA ARG A 312 5.92 14.17 3.77
C ARG A 312 6.62 14.61 5.06
N LYS A 313 5.85 15.13 6.02
CA LYS A 313 6.34 15.47 7.37
C LYS A 313 6.67 14.22 8.19
N ASN A 314 6.11 13.07 7.83
CA ASN A 314 6.29 11.81 8.53
C ASN A 314 7.38 10.93 7.91
N HIS A 315 7.48 10.86 6.58
CA HIS A 315 8.47 10.00 5.92
C HIS A 315 8.87 10.51 4.53
N TYR A 316 10.11 10.19 4.12
CA TYR A 316 10.73 10.75 2.91
C TYR A 316 10.09 10.26 1.60
N LEU A 317 9.55 9.04 1.57
CA LEU A 317 8.83 8.53 0.39
C LEU A 317 7.70 9.48 -0.01
N ALA A 318 6.89 9.96 0.94
CA ALA A 318 5.79 10.87 0.64
C ALA A 318 6.27 12.23 0.08
N GLU A 319 7.45 12.72 0.48
CA GLU A 319 8.07 13.91 -0.12
C GLU A 319 8.39 13.68 -1.60
N ALA A 320 8.95 12.52 -1.95
CA ALA A 320 9.23 12.17 -3.34
C ALA A 320 7.95 12.04 -4.17
N LEU A 321 6.93 11.36 -3.65
CA LEU A 321 5.62 11.20 -4.34
C LEU A 321 4.91 12.54 -4.54
N TYR A 322 4.86 13.37 -3.50
CA TYR A 322 4.25 14.69 -3.56
C TYR A 322 4.89 15.54 -4.66
N ARG A 323 6.24 15.55 -4.77
CA ARG A 323 6.95 16.29 -5.82
C ARG A 323 6.61 15.81 -7.22
N VAL A 324 6.53 14.49 -7.43
CA VAL A 324 6.13 13.92 -8.72
C VAL A 324 4.73 14.38 -9.11
N VAL A 325 3.76 14.31 -8.19
CA VAL A 325 2.39 14.78 -8.45
C VAL A 325 2.37 16.29 -8.70
N ARG A 326 3.04 17.08 -7.84
CA ARG A 326 3.05 18.54 -7.88
C ARG A 326 3.68 19.09 -9.16
N ALA A 327 4.73 18.46 -9.68
CA ALA A 327 5.41 18.88 -10.89
C ALA A 327 4.61 18.58 -12.17
N ARG A 328 3.68 17.63 -12.12
CA ARG A 328 2.79 17.30 -13.23
C ARG A 328 1.49 18.12 -13.24
N MET A 329 1.21 18.87 -12.18
CA MET A 329 0.05 19.76 -12.11
C MET A 329 0.21 20.96 -13.05
N ARG A 330 -0.87 21.33 -13.74
CA ARG A 330 -0.90 22.60 -14.48
C ARG A 330 -1.07 23.76 -13.49
N PRO A 331 -0.81 25.02 -13.90
CA PRO A 331 -0.89 26.17 -13.00
C PRO A 331 -2.24 26.29 -12.26
N GLN A 332 -3.35 25.92 -12.91
CA GLN A 332 -4.68 25.98 -12.30
C GLN A 332 -4.82 24.98 -11.15
N GLU A 333 -4.45 23.70 -11.35
CA GLU A 333 -4.50 22.69 -10.29
C GLU A 333 -3.52 22.98 -9.16
N ALA A 334 -2.35 23.54 -9.48
CA ALA A 334 -1.37 23.99 -8.51
C ALA A 334 -1.91 25.08 -7.58
N GLU A 335 -2.60 26.09 -8.12
CA GLU A 335 -3.23 27.14 -7.31
C GLU A 335 -4.37 26.59 -6.45
N LEU A 336 -5.20 25.67 -6.99
CA LEU A 336 -6.25 25.01 -6.21
C LEU A 336 -5.68 24.23 -5.01
N LEU A 337 -4.58 23.50 -5.21
CA LEU A 337 -3.90 22.80 -4.12
C LEU A 337 -3.40 23.78 -3.06
N LYS A 338 -2.78 24.88 -3.48
CA LYS A 338 -2.25 25.91 -2.58
C LYS A 338 -3.35 26.52 -1.71
N MET A 339 -4.50 26.84 -2.32
CA MET A 339 -5.68 27.37 -1.60
C MET A 339 -6.25 26.34 -0.62
N ALA A 340 -6.28 25.06 -0.99
CA ALA A 340 -6.92 24.02 -0.18
C ALA A 340 -6.06 23.55 1.01
N ALA A 341 -4.75 23.54 0.87
CA ALA A 341 -3.83 23.02 1.89
C ALA A 341 -3.17 24.12 2.74
N ASP A 342 -3.64 25.37 2.64
CA ASP A 342 -3.12 26.54 3.36
C ASP A 342 -1.58 26.63 3.26
N LEU A 343 -1.09 26.43 2.02
CA LEU A 343 0.33 26.25 1.72
C LEU A 343 1.03 27.60 1.55
N ASP A 344 1.05 28.44 2.58
CA ASP A 344 1.82 29.69 2.57
C ASP A 344 3.33 29.46 2.36
N ASP A 345 3.81 28.25 2.70
CA ASP A 345 5.22 27.85 2.66
C ASP A 345 5.64 27.07 1.38
N GLU A 346 4.76 26.99 0.37
CA GLU A 346 5.04 26.20 -0.85
C GLU A 346 6.25 26.75 -1.65
N LYS A 347 6.53 28.06 -1.54
CA LYS A 347 7.67 28.70 -2.22
C LYS A 347 9.03 28.15 -1.77
N GLY A 348 9.19 27.83 -0.48
CA GLY A 348 10.42 27.23 0.05
C GLY A 348 10.60 25.76 -0.38
N VAL A 349 9.49 25.03 -0.51
CA VAL A 349 9.47 23.61 -0.91
C VAL A 349 9.83 23.43 -2.39
N GLN A 350 9.32 24.31 -3.27
CA GLN A 350 9.64 24.29 -4.69
C GLN A 350 11.12 24.59 -4.99
N GLN A 351 11.75 25.43 -4.17
CA GLN A 351 13.16 25.81 -4.35
C GLN A 351 14.15 24.83 -3.73
N GLN A 352 13.74 24.03 -2.75
CA GLN A 352 14.62 23.02 -2.14
C GLN A 352 14.68 21.78 -3.01
N GLN A 353 15.84 21.46 -3.57
CA GLN A 353 16.09 20.16 -4.20
C GLN A 353 15.90 19.02 -3.18
N LEU A 354 15.58 17.82 -3.66
CA LEU A 354 15.56 16.64 -2.80
C LEU A 354 16.95 16.44 -2.20
N LYS A 355 17.04 16.47 -0.87
CA LYS A 355 18.32 16.37 -0.15
C LYS A 355 19.06 15.06 -0.43
N HIS A 356 18.33 13.98 -0.72
CA HIS A 356 18.89 12.65 -0.99
C HIS A 356 18.28 11.96 -2.21
N LYS A 357 19.11 11.18 -2.91
CA LYS A 357 18.71 10.35 -4.04
C LYS A 357 17.65 9.33 -3.62
N VAL A 358 16.54 9.29 -4.33
CA VAL A 358 15.51 8.25 -4.20
C VAL A 358 16.01 6.99 -4.92
N ARG A 359 16.08 5.87 -4.19
CA ARG A 359 16.49 4.55 -4.68
C ARG A 359 15.31 3.59 -4.63
N SER A 360 14.26 4.00 -5.33
CA SER A 360 12.99 3.30 -5.34
C SER A 360 12.65 2.77 -6.72
N HIS A 361 12.40 1.46 -6.78
CA HIS A 361 11.93 0.76 -7.97
C HIS A 361 10.41 0.68 -8.06
N TRP A 362 9.68 1.39 -7.20
CA TRP A 362 8.22 1.32 -7.15
C TRP A 362 7.59 1.97 -8.39
N PRO A 363 6.80 1.24 -9.20
CA PRO A 363 5.96 1.81 -10.25
C PRO A 363 4.77 2.53 -9.63
N VAL A 364 4.64 3.83 -9.86
CA VAL A 364 3.65 4.66 -9.15
C VAL A 364 2.26 4.73 -9.82
N SER A 365 2.07 3.99 -10.91
CA SER A 365 0.83 3.93 -11.70
C SER A 365 0.51 2.49 -12.11
N VAL A 366 -0.71 2.24 -12.58
CA VAL A 366 -1.02 0.98 -13.27
C VAL A 366 -0.34 0.98 -14.63
N ILE A 367 0.40 -0.09 -14.89
CA ILE A 367 1.17 -0.27 -16.12
C ILE A 367 0.34 -1.12 -17.07
N LYS A 368 -0.04 -0.52 -18.20
CA LYS A 368 -0.82 -1.20 -19.25
C LYS A 368 0.07 -1.98 -20.22
N ARG A 369 1.29 -1.50 -20.44
CA ARG A 369 2.28 -2.09 -21.36
C ARG A 369 3.64 -2.06 -20.69
N LYS A 370 4.42 -3.12 -20.87
CA LYS A 370 5.75 -3.27 -20.25
C LYS A 370 6.71 -2.14 -20.61
N GLU A 371 6.65 -1.64 -21.84
CA GLU A 371 7.46 -0.52 -22.33
C GLU A 371 7.29 0.76 -21.50
N ASP A 372 6.12 0.93 -20.87
CA ASP A 372 5.82 2.11 -20.06
C ASP A 372 6.43 2.01 -18.64
N LEU A 373 6.82 0.81 -18.17
CA LEU A 373 7.24 0.54 -16.78
C LEU A 373 8.37 1.45 -16.31
N ASP A 374 9.48 1.50 -17.05
CA ASP A 374 10.68 2.24 -16.63
C ASP A 374 10.41 3.74 -16.43
N SER A 375 9.52 4.31 -17.24
CA SER A 375 9.13 5.72 -17.15
C SER A 375 8.27 6.03 -15.93
N GLN A 376 7.64 5.01 -15.34
CA GLN A 376 6.75 5.14 -14.18
C GLN A 376 7.43 4.73 -12.86
N ILE A 377 8.68 4.28 -12.90
CA ILE A 377 9.47 4.01 -11.69
C ILE A 377 9.76 5.32 -10.96
N LEU A 378 9.50 5.35 -9.65
CA LEU A 378 9.66 6.55 -8.82
C LEU A 378 11.05 7.19 -8.93
N ALA A 379 12.12 6.42 -8.88
CA ALA A 379 13.47 6.97 -9.02
C ALA A 379 13.71 7.65 -10.38
N ASN A 380 13.07 7.18 -11.45
CA ASN A 380 13.20 7.76 -12.78
C ASN A 380 12.34 9.02 -12.93
N LEU A 381 11.11 8.98 -12.41
CA LEU A 381 10.23 10.16 -12.32
C LEU A 381 10.90 11.29 -11.53
N VAL A 382 11.53 10.99 -10.39
CA VAL A 382 12.23 12.00 -9.60
C VAL A 382 13.44 12.57 -10.35
N LYS A 383 14.18 11.74 -11.10
CA LYS A 383 15.31 12.23 -11.91
C LYS A 383 14.84 13.17 -13.03
N SER A 384 13.74 12.86 -13.72
CA SER A 384 13.25 13.73 -14.81
C SER A 384 12.84 15.12 -14.31
N LEU A 385 12.39 15.25 -13.05
CA LEU A 385 12.12 16.56 -12.44
C LEU A 385 13.36 17.47 -12.37
N HIS A 386 14.55 16.90 -12.16
CA HIS A 386 15.80 17.67 -12.06
C HIS A 386 16.37 18.08 -13.43
N VAL A 387 15.86 17.52 -14.52
CA VAL A 387 16.27 17.87 -15.89
C VAL A 387 15.45 19.06 -16.42
N HIS A 388 14.28 19.31 -15.85
CA HIS A 388 13.35 20.36 -16.27
C HIS A 388 13.25 21.56 -15.29
N ALA A 389 14.03 21.55 -14.20
CA ALA A 389 14.21 22.65 -13.27
C ALA A 389 15.53 23.37 -13.56
#